data_AF-R5DVG0-F1
#
_entry.id   AF-R5DVG0-F1
#
_cell.length_a   1.000
_cell.length_b   1.000
_cell.length_c   1.000
_cell.angle_alpha   90.00
_cell.angle_beta   90.00
_cell.angle_gamma   90.00
#
_symmetry.space_group_name_H-M   'P 1'
#
loop_
_entity.id
_entity.type
_entity.pdbx_description
1 polymer ?
#
loop_
_entity_poly.entity_id
_entity_poly.type
_entity_poly.pdbx_seq_one_letter_code
_entity_poly.pdbx_strand_id
1 'polypeptide(L)'
;MKFIELWGLEDGFKDWVNKYCSFCPTLVDRIVPGYPREDAAKLCEEWGYEDQLIDRAEVFGLWVVESDSNLPLEQLEKELPFKEAGLNVVFTEDQLIDRAEVFGLWVVESDSNLPLEQLEKELPFKEAGLNVVFTKDHHPYKERKVRILNGSHTSFVLASFLAGNDNVENSMKDPVIRKYMEETLYNEVIPTLSLSKEDCEAFAKAVIDRFLNPFVDHRLLSISLNSVSKWEARCLPSFLGYVKKFNKLPKYLTFSIAALMSFYTSQTEAEFNGGIVLKGNRNGEEYNITDDKAVLDFFRDNSGKSPKEFTHAYLSNTKFFGGEDLSKVLDLEEVITEYITDIRERGMRAVVNDLALDD
;
A
#
# COMPACT_ATOMS: atom_id res chain seq x y z
N MET A 1 -0.31 -16.17 -19.79
CA MET A 1 -0.37 -17.60 -20.19
C MET A 1 -1.53 -18.39 -19.55
N LYS A 2 -1.76 -18.30 -18.23
CA LYS A 2 -2.83 -19.01 -17.52
C LYS A 2 -4.24 -18.90 -18.15
N PHE A 3 -4.65 -17.71 -18.63
CA PHE A 3 -5.97 -17.53 -19.25
C PHE A 3 -6.08 -18.14 -20.67
N ILE A 4 -4.98 -18.16 -21.43
CA ILE A 4 -4.92 -18.80 -22.76
C ILE A 4 -5.20 -20.31 -22.60
N GLU A 5 -4.57 -20.92 -21.60
CA GLU A 5 -4.75 -22.33 -21.26
C GLU A 5 -6.15 -22.62 -20.70
N LEU A 6 -6.66 -21.75 -19.80
CA LEU A 6 -7.99 -21.88 -19.22
C LEU A 6 -9.11 -21.85 -20.27
N TRP A 7 -8.94 -21.03 -21.31
CA TRP A 7 -9.93 -20.86 -22.38
C TRP A 7 -9.73 -21.82 -23.56
N GLY A 8 -8.75 -22.73 -23.49
CA GLY A 8 -8.49 -23.70 -24.55
C GLY A 8 -8.12 -23.06 -25.89
N LEU A 9 -7.46 -21.90 -25.86
CA LEU A 9 -7.04 -21.21 -27.09
C LEU A 9 -5.89 -21.97 -27.75
N GLU A 10 -5.84 -21.91 -29.08
CA GLU A 10 -4.86 -22.64 -29.88
C GLU A 10 -3.41 -22.18 -29.63
N ASP A 11 -2.47 -23.10 -29.84
CA ASP A 11 -1.03 -22.83 -29.67
C ASP A 11 -0.55 -21.66 -30.54
N GLY A 12 -1.14 -21.48 -31.73
CA GLY A 12 -0.85 -20.34 -32.60
C GLY A 12 -1.12 -18.98 -31.93
N PHE A 13 -2.19 -18.88 -31.14
CA PHE A 13 -2.49 -17.67 -30.38
C PHE A 13 -1.52 -17.49 -29.20
N LYS A 14 -1.17 -18.58 -28.50
CA LYS A 14 -0.16 -18.56 -27.42
C LYS A 14 1.20 -18.07 -27.95
N ASP A 15 1.60 -18.58 -29.10
CA ASP A 15 2.83 -18.17 -29.78
C ASP A 15 2.79 -16.71 -30.21
N TRP A 16 1.65 -16.26 -30.74
CA TRP A 16 1.49 -14.87 -31.13
C TRP A 16 1.63 -13.92 -29.93
N VAL A 17 0.95 -14.22 -28.81
CA VAL A 17 1.05 -13.42 -27.58
C VAL A 17 2.49 -13.39 -27.05
N ASN A 18 3.21 -14.52 -27.05
CA ASN A 18 4.59 -14.55 -26.55
C ASN A 18 5.59 -13.84 -27.46
N LYS A 19 5.37 -13.83 -28.78
CA LYS A 19 6.34 -13.29 -29.77
C LYS A 19 6.07 -11.86 -30.20
N TYR A 20 4.83 -11.40 -30.12
CA TYR A 20 4.41 -10.12 -30.71
C TYR A 20 3.66 -9.20 -29.75
N CYS A 21 3.40 -9.64 -28.51
CA CYS A 21 2.92 -8.74 -27.46
C CYS A 21 4.04 -8.45 -26.48
N SER A 22 4.05 -7.22 -25.98
CA SER A 22 4.99 -6.73 -24.97
C SER A 22 4.23 -6.43 -23.69
N PHE A 23 4.71 -6.93 -22.55
CA PHE A 23 4.12 -6.72 -21.24
C PHE A 23 5.10 -5.93 -20.37
N CYS A 24 5.16 -4.62 -20.61
CA CYS A 24 6.06 -3.69 -19.94
C CYS A 24 5.64 -3.47 -18.48
N PRO A 25 6.41 -3.99 -17.50
CA PRO A 25 6.05 -3.84 -16.11
C PRO A 25 6.31 -2.39 -15.63
N THR A 26 5.50 -1.87 -14.69
CA THR A 26 5.57 -0.45 -14.28
C THR A 26 5.51 -0.24 -12.78
N LEU A 27 6.21 0.79 -12.27
CA LEU A 27 5.94 1.39 -10.97
C LEU A 27 5.39 2.80 -11.13
N VAL A 28 4.35 3.09 -10.36
CA VAL A 28 3.71 4.40 -10.31
C VAL A 28 3.69 4.86 -8.86
N ASP A 29 4.13 6.08 -8.62
CA ASP A 29 4.09 6.70 -7.30
C ASP A 29 3.60 8.13 -7.39
N ARG A 30 2.39 8.34 -6.87
CA ARG A 30 1.75 9.65 -6.73
C ARG A 30 0.55 9.48 -5.82
N ILE A 31 0.45 10.29 -4.78
CA ILE A 31 -0.78 10.38 -3.99
C ILE A 31 -1.80 11.17 -4.81
N VAL A 32 -2.88 10.48 -5.19
CA VAL A 32 -4.03 11.03 -5.91
C VAL A 32 -5.27 10.77 -5.07
N PRO A 33 -5.72 11.74 -4.24
CA PRO A 33 -6.94 11.57 -3.45
C PRO A 33 -8.23 11.36 -4.27
N GLY A 34 -8.21 11.73 -5.56
CA GLY A 34 -9.35 11.64 -6.46
C GLY A 34 -10.10 12.97 -6.58
N TYR A 35 -11.32 12.89 -7.14
CA TYR A 35 -12.15 14.05 -7.44
C TYR A 35 -12.39 14.93 -6.19
N PRO A 36 -12.12 16.25 -6.26
CA PRO A 36 -12.17 17.15 -5.12
C PRO A 36 -13.60 17.56 -4.73
N ARG A 37 -14.42 16.60 -4.26
CA ARG A 37 -15.88 16.80 -4.06
C ARG A 37 -16.26 18.05 -3.29
N GLU A 38 -15.48 18.42 -2.27
CA GLU A 38 -15.77 19.57 -1.41
C GLU A 38 -15.43 20.92 -2.07
N ASP A 39 -14.42 20.95 -2.96
CA ASP A 39 -13.91 22.18 -3.57
C ASP A 39 -14.25 22.30 -5.06
N ALA A 40 -14.75 21.25 -5.71
CA ALA A 40 -14.94 21.20 -7.16
C ALA A 40 -15.80 22.36 -7.69
N ALA A 41 -16.90 22.68 -7.02
CA ALA A 41 -17.77 23.79 -7.42
C ALA A 41 -17.05 25.15 -7.35
N LYS A 42 -16.26 25.36 -6.30
CA LYS A 42 -15.45 26.57 -6.11
C LYS A 42 -14.33 26.65 -7.15
N LEU A 43 -13.66 25.55 -7.44
CA LEU A 43 -12.62 25.48 -8.46
C LEU A 43 -13.18 25.78 -9.86
N CYS A 44 -14.32 25.19 -10.23
CA CYS A 44 -15.02 25.51 -11.48
C CYS A 44 -15.41 26.99 -11.58
N GLU A 45 -15.87 27.60 -10.49
CA GLU A 45 -16.17 29.02 -10.43
C GLU A 45 -14.91 29.87 -10.63
N GLU A 46 -13.81 29.54 -9.95
CA GLU A 46 -12.51 30.22 -10.09
C GLU A 46 -11.93 30.08 -11.51
N TRP A 47 -12.10 28.93 -12.16
CA TRP A 47 -11.60 28.68 -13.52
C TRP A 47 -12.53 29.21 -14.62
N GLY A 48 -13.79 29.51 -14.29
CA GLY A 48 -14.79 30.02 -15.23
C GLY A 48 -15.34 28.96 -16.19
N TYR A 49 -15.17 27.67 -15.89
CA TYR A 49 -15.75 26.56 -16.65
C TYR A 49 -16.07 25.36 -15.76
N GLU A 50 -17.04 24.55 -16.19
CA GLU A 50 -17.41 23.32 -15.49
C GLU A 50 -16.51 22.16 -15.95
N ASP A 51 -15.89 21.49 -14.98
CA ASP A 51 -15.11 20.28 -15.20
C ASP A 51 -15.65 19.15 -14.30
N GLN A 52 -16.13 18.08 -14.93
CA GLN A 52 -16.67 16.91 -14.23
C GLN A 52 -15.61 15.84 -13.94
N LEU A 53 -14.37 16.07 -14.36
CA LEU A 53 -13.25 15.12 -14.28
C LEU A 53 -12.06 15.70 -13.52
N ILE A 54 -12.28 16.71 -12.67
CA ILE A 54 -11.23 17.29 -11.83
C ILE A 54 -10.60 16.19 -10.97
N ASP A 55 -9.27 16.19 -10.90
CA ASP A 55 -8.54 15.34 -9.97
C ASP A 55 -7.57 16.19 -9.14
N ARG A 56 -7.35 15.78 -7.88
CA ARG A 56 -6.32 16.35 -7.02
C ARG A 56 -5.21 15.32 -6.87
N ALA A 57 -3.98 15.81 -6.93
CA ALA A 57 -2.81 15.00 -6.66
C ALA A 57 -1.76 15.87 -5.98
N GLU A 58 -0.86 15.23 -5.23
CA GLU A 58 0.33 15.92 -4.78
C GLU A 58 1.18 16.37 -6.00
N VAL A 59 2.03 17.39 -5.79
CA VAL A 59 2.94 17.89 -6.84
C VAL A 59 3.91 16.80 -7.28
N PHE A 60 4.29 15.94 -6.34
CA PHE A 60 5.10 14.79 -6.65
C PHE A 60 4.34 13.82 -7.58
N GLY A 61 5.00 13.33 -8.63
CA GLY A 61 4.60 12.13 -9.32
C GLY A 61 5.79 11.46 -9.98
N LEU A 62 5.73 10.14 -10.11
CA LEU A 62 6.67 9.37 -10.89
C LEU A 62 5.98 8.17 -11.54
N TRP A 63 6.39 7.93 -12.77
CA TRP A 63 6.10 6.70 -13.48
C TRP A 63 7.39 6.08 -14.01
N VAL A 64 7.59 4.79 -13.83
CA VAL A 64 8.68 4.06 -14.45
C VAL A 64 8.12 2.85 -15.19
N VAL A 65 8.72 2.58 -16.35
CA VAL A 65 8.27 1.58 -17.32
C VAL A 65 9.47 0.75 -17.77
N GLU A 66 9.45 -0.54 -17.45
CA GLU A 66 10.42 -1.50 -17.96
C GLU A 66 10.06 -1.96 -19.37
N SER A 67 11.07 -2.14 -20.21
CA SER A 67 10.99 -2.67 -21.55
C SER A 67 10.74 -4.17 -21.53
N ASP A 68 9.89 -4.63 -22.43
CA ASP A 68 9.72 -6.05 -22.66
C ASP A 68 10.81 -6.56 -23.62
N SER A 69 11.17 -7.83 -23.53
CA SER A 69 12.06 -8.49 -24.50
C SER A 69 11.65 -8.29 -25.97
N ASN A 70 10.37 -8.11 -26.25
CA ASN A 70 9.79 -7.87 -27.57
C ASN A 70 9.69 -6.37 -27.94
N LEU A 71 10.00 -5.46 -27.01
CA LEU A 71 9.99 -4.01 -27.20
C LEU A 71 11.21 -3.39 -26.52
N PRO A 72 12.39 -3.39 -27.17
CA PRO A 72 13.63 -2.84 -26.63
C PRO A 72 13.49 -1.37 -26.23
N LEU A 73 14.30 -0.91 -25.28
CA LEU A 73 14.15 0.42 -24.67
C LEU A 73 14.10 1.57 -25.68
N GLU A 74 15.00 1.59 -26.66
CA GLU A 74 15.02 2.64 -27.69
C GLU A 74 13.73 2.71 -28.52
N GLN A 75 13.02 1.59 -28.65
CA GLN A 75 11.74 1.52 -29.34
C GLN A 75 10.60 1.88 -28.37
N LEU A 76 10.64 1.40 -27.13
CA LEU A 76 9.69 1.75 -26.08
C LEU A 76 9.57 3.26 -25.88
N GLU A 77 10.70 3.99 -25.78
CA GLU A 77 10.69 5.44 -25.57
C GLU A 77 10.03 6.20 -26.74
N LYS A 78 10.13 5.66 -27.96
CA LYS A 78 9.53 6.25 -29.16
C LYS A 78 8.06 5.95 -29.27
N GLU A 79 7.65 4.72 -28.92
CA GLU A 79 6.25 4.31 -28.95
C GLU A 79 5.43 4.92 -27.82
N LEU A 80 6.07 5.21 -26.69
CA LEU A 80 5.48 5.85 -25.51
C LEU A 80 6.17 7.21 -25.25
N PRO A 81 5.83 8.29 -25.98
CA PRO A 81 6.52 9.58 -25.88
C PRO A 81 6.11 10.38 -24.63
N PHE A 82 6.05 9.75 -23.47
CA PHE A 82 5.63 10.36 -22.21
C PHE A 82 6.57 11.47 -21.73
N LYS A 83 7.87 11.38 -22.05
CA LYS A 83 8.84 12.47 -21.81
C LYS A 83 8.48 13.73 -22.62
N GLU A 84 8.06 13.57 -23.87
CA GLU A 84 7.63 14.66 -24.74
C GLU A 84 6.30 15.27 -24.25
N ALA A 85 5.44 14.46 -23.61
CA ALA A 85 4.23 14.91 -22.93
C ALA A 85 4.50 15.64 -21.59
N GLY A 86 5.76 15.81 -21.19
CA GLY A 86 6.14 16.50 -19.95
C GLY A 86 5.89 15.68 -18.68
N LEU A 87 5.67 14.36 -18.80
CA LEU A 87 5.51 13.47 -17.65
C LEU A 87 6.88 13.13 -17.04
N ASN A 88 6.93 13.06 -15.71
CA ASN A 88 8.11 12.57 -14.98
C ASN A 88 8.19 11.04 -15.11
N VAL A 89 8.71 10.58 -16.25
CA VAL A 89 8.75 9.18 -16.65
C VAL A 89 10.17 8.68 -16.91
N VAL A 90 10.44 7.45 -16.50
CA VAL A 90 11.73 6.76 -16.68
C VAL A 90 11.47 5.46 -17.43
N PHE A 91 12.28 5.16 -18.45
CA PHE A 91 12.23 3.90 -19.19
C PHE A 91 13.48 3.07 -18.88
N THR A 92 13.38 1.74 -18.79
CA THR A 92 14.51 0.84 -18.41
C THR A 92 14.45 -0.52 -19.13
N GLU A 93 15.58 -1.23 -19.29
CA GLU A 93 15.62 -2.62 -19.84
C GLU A 93 15.58 -3.73 -18.78
N ASP A 94 15.61 -3.38 -17.49
CA ASP A 94 15.76 -4.32 -16.37
C ASP A 94 14.44 -4.66 -15.65
N GLN A 95 14.29 -5.92 -15.17
CA GLN A 95 13.13 -6.49 -14.45
C GLN A 95 12.54 -5.65 -13.30
N LEU A 96 11.63 -4.73 -13.64
CA LEU A 96 10.74 -3.88 -12.84
C LEU A 96 11.36 -3.42 -11.52
N ILE A 97 12.34 -2.55 -11.73
CA ILE A 97 13.28 -1.98 -10.79
C ILE A 97 13.11 -0.46 -10.75
N ASP A 98 12.09 -0.01 -10.04
CA ASP A 98 11.71 1.40 -10.08
C ASP A 98 11.73 1.93 -8.62
N ARG A 99 12.48 2.97 -8.19
CA ARG A 99 12.47 4.43 -8.52
C ARG A 99 11.04 4.95 -8.49
N ALA A 100 10.60 5.92 -7.67
CA ALA A 100 11.20 7.14 -7.06
C ALA A 100 10.13 7.93 -6.25
N GLU A 101 10.51 8.94 -5.43
CA GLU A 101 9.62 10.08 -5.05
C GLU A 101 10.29 11.44 -4.81
N VAL A 102 9.66 12.61 -5.08
CA VAL A 102 10.19 14.03 -5.23
C VAL A 102 11.01 14.65 -4.10
N PHE A 103 11.52 13.83 -3.21
CA PHE A 103 12.81 14.00 -2.54
C PHE A 103 13.89 13.08 -3.17
N GLY A 104 13.76 12.82 -4.48
CA GLY A 104 14.14 11.62 -5.24
C GLY A 104 15.43 10.92 -4.87
N LEU A 105 15.35 9.72 -4.26
CA LEU A 105 16.41 8.70 -4.33
C LEU A 105 16.18 7.83 -5.57
N TRP A 106 17.03 7.97 -6.58
CA TRP A 106 17.02 7.17 -7.80
C TRP A 106 17.86 5.91 -7.57
N VAL A 107 17.35 4.68 -7.65
CA VAL A 107 18.15 3.44 -7.45
C VAL A 107 18.40 2.76 -8.81
N VAL A 108 19.59 2.88 -9.44
CA VAL A 108 19.85 2.28 -10.77
C VAL A 108 20.50 0.95 -10.50
N GLU A 109 19.92 -0.15 -10.97
CA GLU A 109 20.63 -1.42 -10.98
C GLU A 109 21.60 -1.48 -12.18
N SER A 110 22.81 -1.99 -11.99
CA SER A 110 23.73 -2.20 -13.11
C SER A 110 23.44 -3.52 -13.83
N ASP A 111 23.37 -3.47 -15.16
CA ASP A 111 23.33 -4.68 -16.00
C ASP A 111 24.70 -5.38 -16.09
N SER A 112 24.65 -6.68 -16.35
CA SER A 112 25.82 -7.54 -16.62
C SER A 112 26.74 -7.02 -17.74
N ASN A 113 26.21 -6.29 -18.72
CA ASN A 113 26.96 -5.72 -19.84
C ASN A 113 27.49 -4.30 -19.56
N LEU A 114 27.07 -3.66 -18.46
CA LEU A 114 27.47 -2.31 -18.10
C LEU A 114 27.86 -2.22 -16.61
N PRO A 115 29.15 -2.41 -16.27
CA PRO A 115 29.63 -2.34 -14.90
C PRO A 115 29.24 -1.03 -14.20
N LEU A 116 28.92 -1.11 -12.90
CA LEU A 116 28.44 0.02 -12.09
C LEU A 116 29.28 1.30 -12.26
N GLU A 117 30.61 1.18 -12.27
CA GLU A 117 31.54 2.30 -12.44
C GLU A 117 31.41 3.01 -13.80
N GLN A 118 31.09 2.24 -14.85
CA GLN A 118 30.84 2.78 -16.18
C GLN A 118 29.44 3.41 -16.25
N LEU A 119 28.44 2.77 -15.67
CA LEU A 119 27.07 3.29 -15.59
C LEU A 119 27.00 4.63 -14.84
N GLU A 120 27.71 4.78 -13.72
CA GLU A 120 27.79 6.05 -12.97
C GLU A 120 28.41 7.18 -13.80
N LYS A 121 29.32 6.84 -14.72
CA LYS A 121 30.02 7.81 -15.58
C LYS A 121 29.17 8.23 -16.77
N GLU A 122 28.42 7.30 -17.38
CA GLU A 122 27.53 7.59 -18.51
C GLU A 122 26.28 8.37 -18.08
N LEU A 123 25.85 8.22 -16.81
CA LEU A 123 24.71 8.90 -16.22
C LEU A 123 25.14 9.77 -15.03
N PRO A 124 25.71 10.98 -15.25
CA PRO A 124 26.24 11.84 -14.19
C PRO A 124 25.13 12.57 -13.41
N PHE A 125 24.07 11.86 -13.03
CA PHE A 125 22.94 12.38 -12.25
C PHE A 125 23.39 12.93 -10.89
N LYS A 126 24.43 12.36 -10.28
CA LYS A 126 25.05 12.92 -9.06
C LYS A 126 25.62 14.32 -9.31
N GLU A 127 26.27 14.53 -10.46
CA GLU A 127 26.84 15.83 -10.85
C GLU A 127 25.75 16.86 -11.20
N ALA A 128 24.59 16.38 -11.68
CA ALA A 128 23.40 17.18 -11.92
C ALA A 128 22.62 17.55 -10.64
N GLY A 129 23.09 17.14 -9.45
CA GLY A 129 22.42 17.40 -8.17
C GLY A 129 21.19 16.54 -7.92
N LEU A 130 20.99 15.47 -8.69
CA LEU A 130 19.92 14.49 -8.48
C LEU A 130 20.36 13.47 -7.42
N ASN A 131 19.47 13.13 -6.51
CA ASN A 131 19.77 12.20 -5.43
C ASN A 131 19.71 10.74 -5.95
N VAL A 132 20.82 10.16 -6.39
CA VAL A 132 20.87 8.84 -7.05
C VAL A 132 21.79 7.85 -6.31
N VAL A 133 21.26 6.66 -6.08
CA VAL A 133 21.95 5.43 -5.72
C VAL A 133 22.12 4.58 -6.98
N PHE A 134 23.33 4.13 -7.25
CA PHE A 134 23.55 3.04 -8.20
C PHE A 134 23.82 1.78 -7.36
N THR A 135 23.19 0.67 -7.70
CA THR A 135 23.22 -0.60 -6.96
C THR A 135 23.40 -1.77 -7.93
N LYS A 136 23.70 -2.94 -7.40
CA LYS A 136 23.67 -4.22 -8.13
C LYS A 136 22.39 -5.01 -7.90
N ASP A 137 21.57 -4.55 -6.96
CA ASP A 137 20.29 -5.13 -6.59
C ASP A 137 19.38 -4.05 -6.00
N HIS A 138 18.25 -3.81 -6.64
CA HIS A 138 17.25 -2.83 -6.24
C HIS A 138 16.15 -3.38 -5.33
N HIS A 139 15.98 -4.71 -5.29
CA HIS A 139 14.87 -5.35 -4.57
C HIS A 139 14.76 -4.85 -3.13
N PRO A 140 15.87 -4.63 -2.38
CA PRO A 140 15.82 -4.04 -1.04
C PRO A 140 15.18 -2.65 -0.97
N TYR A 141 15.31 -1.83 -2.01
CA TYR A 141 14.74 -0.47 -2.08
C TYR A 141 13.24 -0.50 -2.43
N LYS A 142 12.84 -1.42 -3.32
CA LYS A 142 11.42 -1.69 -3.60
C LYS A 142 10.71 -2.24 -2.36
N GLU A 143 11.33 -3.18 -1.67
CA GLU A 143 10.88 -3.72 -0.38
C GLU A 143 10.71 -2.61 0.66
N ARG A 144 11.71 -1.73 0.81
CA ARG A 144 11.65 -0.55 1.70
C ARG A 144 10.46 0.35 1.36
N LYS A 145 10.24 0.69 0.07
CA LYS A 145 9.10 1.51 -0.36
C LYS A 145 7.77 0.85 0.01
N VAL A 146 7.58 -0.41 -0.40
CA VAL A 146 6.34 -1.14 -0.17
C VAL A 146 6.05 -1.27 1.32
N ARG A 147 7.05 -1.59 2.15
CA ARG A 147 6.84 -1.82 3.58
C ARG A 147 6.76 -0.54 4.41
N ILE A 148 7.53 0.51 4.08
CA ILE A 148 7.51 1.78 4.83
C ILE A 148 6.39 2.68 4.35
N LEU A 149 6.33 3.04 3.06
CA LEU A 149 5.31 3.96 2.56
C LEU A 149 3.94 3.28 2.49
N ASN A 150 3.82 2.18 1.74
CA ASN A 150 2.52 1.56 1.55
C ASN A 150 2.08 0.79 2.81
N GLY A 151 3.03 0.16 3.50
CA GLY A 151 2.79 -0.60 4.72
C GLY A 151 2.37 0.26 5.91
N SER A 152 2.91 1.48 6.07
CA SER A 152 2.42 2.39 7.11
C SER A 152 0.96 2.78 6.88
N HIS A 153 0.60 3.24 5.68
CA HIS A 153 -0.80 3.52 5.34
C HIS A 153 -1.70 2.33 5.66
N THR A 154 -1.33 1.14 5.19
CA THR A 154 -2.15 -0.06 5.39
C THR A 154 -2.24 -0.45 6.87
N SER A 155 -1.19 -0.22 7.68
CA SER A 155 -1.20 -0.66 9.08
C SER A 155 -2.13 0.18 9.96
N PHE A 156 -2.11 1.51 9.84
CA PHE A 156 -2.80 2.39 10.81
C PHE A 156 -4.17 2.91 10.36
N VAL A 157 -4.43 3.02 9.06
CA VAL A 157 -5.57 3.78 8.51
C VAL A 157 -6.91 3.26 9.02
N LEU A 158 -7.09 1.95 9.13
CA LEU A 158 -8.36 1.36 9.58
C LEU A 158 -8.62 1.61 11.06
N ALA A 159 -7.57 1.51 11.89
CA ALA A 159 -7.66 1.89 13.31
C ALA A 159 -7.97 3.38 13.46
N SER A 160 -7.25 4.23 12.71
CA SER A 160 -7.46 5.68 12.75
C SER A 160 -8.87 6.08 12.34
N PHE A 161 -9.38 5.46 11.27
CA PHE A 161 -10.74 5.72 10.80
C PHE A 161 -11.77 5.37 11.89
N LEU A 162 -11.70 4.15 12.42
CA LEU A 162 -12.60 3.69 13.48
C LEU A 162 -12.42 4.48 14.80
N ALA A 163 -11.24 5.06 15.03
CA ALA A 163 -10.97 5.93 16.17
C ALA A 163 -11.52 7.36 15.99
N GLY A 164 -12.07 7.70 14.82
CA GLY A 164 -12.77 8.96 14.56
C GLY A 164 -12.04 9.96 13.67
N ASN A 165 -10.94 9.57 13.01
CA ASN A 165 -10.28 10.41 12.02
C ASN A 165 -10.84 10.11 10.61
N ASP A 166 -10.82 11.11 9.71
CA ASP A 166 -11.41 10.96 8.37
C ASP A 166 -10.40 11.01 7.23
N ASN A 167 -9.25 11.65 7.47
CA ASN A 167 -8.14 11.75 6.54
C ASN A 167 -6.79 11.57 7.26
N VAL A 168 -5.73 11.47 6.46
CA VAL A 168 -4.36 11.32 6.95
C VAL A 168 -3.94 12.52 7.81
N GLU A 169 -4.30 13.75 7.43
CA GLU A 169 -3.95 14.95 8.21
C GLU A 169 -4.48 14.87 9.65
N ASN A 170 -5.75 14.50 9.85
CA ASN A 170 -6.34 14.31 11.18
C ASN A 170 -5.61 13.21 11.96
N SER A 171 -5.25 12.12 11.28
CA SER A 171 -4.47 11.01 11.87
C SER A 171 -3.08 11.47 12.33
N MET A 172 -2.44 12.38 11.58
CA MET A 172 -1.12 12.92 11.90
C MET A 172 -1.14 13.98 13.01
N LYS A 173 -2.29 14.62 13.25
CA LYS A 173 -2.53 15.55 14.37
C LYS A 173 -2.94 14.84 15.66
N ASP A 174 -3.43 13.60 15.55
CA ASP A 174 -3.78 12.75 16.67
C ASP A 174 -2.52 12.09 17.26
N PRO A 175 -2.08 12.46 18.48
CA PRO A 175 -0.83 11.97 19.03
C PRO A 175 -0.80 10.46 19.27
N VAL A 176 -1.96 9.84 19.53
CA VAL A 176 -2.06 8.39 19.76
C VAL A 176 -1.87 7.64 18.45
N ILE A 177 -2.55 8.08 17.39
CA ILE A 177 -2.44 7.47 16.06
C ILE A 177 -1.06 7.75 15.43
N ARG A 178 -0.54 8.96 15.62
CA ARG A 178 0.83 9.34 15.21
C ARG A 178 1.85 8.39 15.84
N LYS A 179 1.79 8.21 17.16
CA LYS A 179 2.67 7.28 17.89
C LYS A 179 2.52 5.85 17.38
N TYR A 180 1.28 5.36 17.24
CA TYR A 180 1.03 4.03 16.67
C TYR A 180 1.71 3.82 15.32
N MET A 181 1.55 4.76 14.39
CA MET A 181 2.16 4.68 13.05
C MET A 181 3.70 4.75 13.11
N GLU A 182 4.27 5.68 13.90
CA GLU A 182 5.72 5.82 14.04
C GLU A 182 6.34 4.58 14.70
N GLU A 183 5.74 4.06 15.77
CA GLU A 183 6.21 2.86 16.45
C GLU A 183 6.14 1.61 15.55
N THR A 184 5.05 1.48 14.77
CA THR A 184 4.95 0.42 13.75
C THR A 184 6.13 0.50 12.78
N LEU A 185 6.45 1.71 12.28
CA LEU A 185 7.52 1.91 11.32
C LEU A 185 8.89 1.63 11.92
N TYR A 186 9.25 2.36 12.98
CA TYR A 186 10.61 2.37 13.52
C TYR A 186 10.96 1.09 14.28
N ASN A 187 9.99 0.50 14.98
CA ASN A 187 10.25 -0.61 15.89
C ASN A 187 9.77 -1.97 15.37
N GLU A 188 8.94 -2.03 14.34
CA GLU A 188 8.43 -3.31 13.80
C GLU A 188 8.74 -3.53 12.32
N VAL A 189 8.62 -2.51 11.47
CA VAL A 189 8.89 -2.63 10.03
C VAL A 189 10.38 -2.51 9.73
N ILE A 190 11.02 -1.39 10.10
CA ILE A 190 12.43 -1.12 9.79
C ILE A 190 13.37 -2.25 10.25
N PRO A 191 13.20 -2.84 11.45
CA PRO A 191 14.08 -3.93 11.89
C PRO A 191 13.98 -5.21 11.05
N THR A 192 13.00 -5.34 10.16
CA THR A 192 12.80 -6.52 9.28
C THR A 192 13.37 -6.32 7.87
N LEU A 193 13.78 -5.10 7.53
CA LEU A 193 14.34 -4.77 6.22
C LEU A 193 15.81 -5.16 6.12
N SER A 194 16.25 -5.38 4.88
CA SER A 194 17.63 -5.77 4.54
C SER A 194 18.58 -4.58 4.36
N LEU A 195 18.04 -3.38 4.05
CA LEU A 195 18.82 -2.14 3.96
C LEU A 195 19.31 -1.66 5.34
N SER A 196 20.26 -0.71 5.32
CA SER A 196 20.76 -0.10 6.55
C SER A 196 19.62 0.58 7.32
N LYS A 197 19.74 0.58 8.65
CA LYS A 197 18.75 1.21 9.52
C LYS A 197 18.65 2.71 9.19
N GLU A 198 19.77 3.37 9.00
CA GLU A 198 19.87 4.79 8.67
C GLU A 198 19.13 5.13 7.37
N ASP A 199 19.31 4.32 6.30
CA ASP A 199 18.61 4.52 5.02
C ASP A 199 17.10 4.33 5.15
N CYS A 200 16.68 3.40 6.00
CA CYS A 200 15.27 3.14 6.24
C CYS A 200 14.62 4.24 7.08
N GLU A 201 15.31 4.72 8.12
CA GLU A 201 14.83 5.81 8.98
C GLU A 201 14.75 7.14 8.24
N ALA A 202 15.73 7.43 7.38
CA ALA A 202 15.70 8.61 6.51
C ALA A 202 14.51 8.57 5.54
N PHE A 203 14.25 7.39 4.95
CA PHE A 203 13.09 7.20 4.08
C PHE A 203 11.77 7.30 4.85
N ALA A 204 11.66 6.69 6.03
CA ALA A 204 10.48 6.80 6.89
C ALA A 204 10.17 8.26 7.27
N LYS A 205 11.20 9.05 7.60
CA LYS A 205 11.03 10.48 7.86
C LYS A 205 10.45 11.23 6.65
N ALA A 206 10.98 10.98 5.46
CA ALA A 206 10.46 11.60 4.23
C ALA A 206 9.01 11.21 3.93
N VAL A 207 8.63 9.96 4.20
CA VAL A 207 7.24 9.48 4.11
C VAL A 207 6.33 10.22 5.09
N ILE A 208 6.75 10.36 6.35
CA ILE A 208 6.00 11.07 7.39
C ILE A 208 5.80 12.54 7.00
N ASP A 209 6.82 13.19 6.43
CA ASP A 209 6.72 14.58 5.94
C ASP A 209 5.66 14.71 4.81
N ARG A 210 5.51 13.69 3.96
CA ARG A 210 4.46 13.67 2.92
C ARG A 210 3.06 13.50 3.49
N PHE A 211 2.91 12.71 4.56
CA PHE A 211 1.62 12.57 5.25
C PHE A 211 1.17 13.86 5.93
N LEU A 212 2.11 14.75 6.24
CA LEU A 212 1.86 16.06 6.82
C LEU A 212 1.54 17.15 5.78
N ASN A 213 1.49 16.82 4.48
CA ASN A 213 1.20 17.80 3.44
C ASN A 213 -0.25 18.34 3.57
N PRO A 214 -0.44 19.62 3.94
CA PRO A 214 -1.77 20.18 4.20
C PRO A 214 -2.61 20.42 2.94
N PHE A 215 -2.02 20.27 1.74
CA PHE A 215 -2.70 20.50 0.47
C PHE A 215 -3.34 19.23 -0.11
N VAL A 216 -3.19 18.09 0.57
CA VAL A 216 -3.64 16.78 0.10
C VAL A 216 -4.67 16.21 1.09
N ASP A 217 -5.97 16.29 0.75
CA ASP A 217 -7.02 15.65 1.55
C ASP A 217 -7.09 14.14 1.27
N HIS A 218 -6.16 13.39 1.86
CA HIS A 218 -6.07 11.95 1.65
C HIS A 218 -7.06 11.22 2.57
N ARG A 219 -8.28 10.95 2.07
CA ARG A 219 -9.35 10.28 2.81
C ARG A 219 -8.99 8.86 3.20
N LEU A 220 -9.22 8.50 4.47
CA LEU A 220 -8.92 7.16 4.99
C LEU A 220 -9.76 6.07 4.30
N LEU A 221 -11.02 6.35 3.95
CA LEU A 221 -11.88 5.43 3.21
C LEU A 221 -11.41 5.17 1.77
N SER A 222 -10.75 6.14 1.13
CA SER A 222 -10.13 5.91 -0.18
C SER A 222 -8.94 4.96 -0.06
N ILE A 223 -8.18 5.08 1.03
CA ILE A 223 -7.03 4.21 1.30
C ILE A 223 -7.48 2.79 1.69
N SER A 224 -8.61 2.64 2.39
CA SER A 224 -9.12 1.35 2.89
C SER A 224 -9.63 0.39 1.82
N LEU A 225 -9.80 0.83 0.57
CA LEU A 225 -10.22 -0.04 -0.53
C LEU A 225 -9.31 -1.27 -0.65
N ASN A 226 -9.86 -2.48 -0.72
CA ASN A 226 -9.11 -3.74 -0.86
C ASN A 226 -8.07 -3.95 0.26
N SER A 227 -8.43 -3.70 1.51
CA SER A 227 -7.48 -3.74 2.63
C SER A 227 -6.91 -5.13 2.91
N VAL A 228 -7.65 -6.22 2.64
CA VAL A 228 -7.15 -7.57 2.90
C VAL A 228 -5.92 -7.88 2.02
N SER A 229 -6.04 -7.71 0.70
CA SER A 229 -4.93 -7.96 -0.23
C SER A 229 -3.80 -6.94 -0.06
N LYS A 230 -4.11 -5.69 0.31
CA LYS A 230 -3.07 -4.70 0.67
C LYS A 230 -2.30 -5.13 1.91
N TRP A 231 -2.96 -5.64 2.96
CA TRP A 231 -2.30 -6.07 4.19
C TRP A 231 -1.40 -7.28 3.94
N GLU A 232 -1.89 -8.26 3.16
CA GLU A 232 -1.09 -9.40 2.66
C GLU A 232 0.19 -8.93 1.95
N ALA A 233 0.08 -8.01 0.99
CA ALA A 233 1.24 -7.60 0.19
C ALA A 233 2.22 -6.68 0.94
N ARG A 234 1.75 -5.89 1.92
CA ARG A 234 2.50 -4.76 2.49
C ARG A 234 2.92 -4.96 3.95
N CYS A 235 2.11 -5.65 4.75
CA CYS A 235 2.29 -5.78 6.20
C CYS A 235 2.69 -7.19 6.61
N LEU A 236 2.12 -8.24 5.98
CA LEU A 236 2.41 -9.64 6.32
C LEU A 236 3.91 -10.00 6.27
N PRO A 237 4.71 -9.55 5.27
CA PRO A 237 6.14 -9.86 5.24
C PRO A 237 6.90 -9.26 6.44
N SER A 238 6.56 -8.04 6.87
CA SER A 238 7.12 -7.42 8.07
C SER A 238 6.66 -8.15 9.33
N PHE A 239 5.38 -8.53 9.41
CA PHE A 239 4.82 -9.26 10.55
C PHE A 239 5.55 -10.61 10.76
N LEU A 240 5.60 -11.46 9.73
CA LEU A 240 6.27 -12.76 9.81
C LEU A 240 7.78 -12.62 9.97
N GLY A 241 8.39 -11.64 9.31
CA GLY A 241 9.80 -11.30 9.47
C GLY A 241 10.15 -10.93 10.91
N TYR A 242 9.29 -10.14 11.57
CA TYR A 242 9.45 -9.75 12.97
C TYR A 242 9.32 -10.96 13.90
N VAL A 243 8.27 -11.76 13.74
CA VAL A 243 8.05 -12.98 14.53
C VAL A 243 9.26 -13.92 14.40
N LYS A 244 9.74 -14.15 13.17
CA LYS A 244 10.91 -14.99 12.92
C LYS A 244 12.19 -14.44 13.56
N LYS A 245 12.40 -13.12 13.52
CA LYS A 245 13.62 -12.48 14.00
C LYS A 245 13.68 -12.34 15.52
N PHE A 246 12.55 -12.01 16.14
CA PHE A 246 12.48 -11.66 17.56
C PHE A 246 11.76 -12.69 18.43
N ASN A 247 11.16 -13.72 17.82
CA ASN A 247 10.40 -14.77 18.51
C ASN A 247 9.32 -14.21 19.44
N LYS A 248 8.65 -13.14 18.98
CA LYS A 248 7.52 -12.49 19.66
C LYS A 248 6.65 -11.78 18.63
N LEU A 249 5.41 -11.51 19.00
CA LEU A 249 4.47 -10.76 18.16
C LEU A 249 4.88 -9.28 18.05
N PRO A 250 4.84 -8.67 16.86
CA PRO A 250 4.89 -7.22 16.72
C PRO A 250 3.58 -6.61 17.26
N LYS A 251 3.65 -5.87 18.36
CA LYS A 251 2.51 -5.25 19.08
C LYS A 251 1.57 -4.51 18.13
N TYR A 252 2.10 -3.61 17.31
CA TYR A 252 1.35 -2.65 16.50
C TYR A 252 0.83 -3.26 15.19
N LEU A 253 1.60 -4.12 14.52
CA LEU A 253 1.12 -4.92 13.37
C LEU A 253 0.11 -5.99 13.80
N THR A 254 0.22 -6.54 15.01
CA THR A 254 -0.83 -7.43 15.56
C THR A 254 -2.13 -6.67 15.76
N PHE A 255 -2.08 -5.49 16.38
CA PHE A 255 -3.25 -4.62 16.51
C PHE A 255 -3.84 -4.21 15.14
N SER A 256 -2.99 -4.01 14.12
CA SER A 256 -3.43 -3.71 12.76
C SER A 256 -4.36 -4.79 12.17
N ILE A 257 -4.09 -6.07 12.46
CA ILE A 257 -4.97 -7.19 12.07
C ILE A 257 -6.34 -7.05 12.74
N ALA A 258 -6.36 -6.80 14.05
CA ALA A 258 -7.60 -6.62 14.80
C ALA A 258 -8.40 -5.40 14.31
N ALA A 259 -7.72 -4.31 13.96
CA ALA A 259 -8.33 -3.12 13.38
C ALA A 259 -8.93 -3.38 11.99
N LEU A 260 -8.24 -4.16 11.15
CA LEU A 260 -8.78 -4.60 9.86
C LEU A 260 -10.05 -5.42 10.06
N MET A 261 -10.01 -6.45 10.90
CA MET A 261 -11.18 -7.28 11.18
C MET A 261 -12.35 -6.45 11.74
N SER A 262 -12.07 -5.48 12.60
CA SER A 262 -13.08 -4.60 13.18
C SER A 262 -13.68 -3.65 12.14
N PHE A 263 -12.88 -3.13 11.21
CA PHE A 263 -13.37 -2.24 10.14
C PHE A 263 -14.35 -2.95 9.21
N TYR A 264 -14.14 -4.25 8.98
CA TYR A 264 -15.01 -5.09 8.17
C TYR A 264 -16.18 -5.71 8.96
N THR A 265 -16.40 -5.31 10.22
CA THR A 265 -17.49 -5.88 11.03
C THR A 265 -18.84 -5.34 10.59
N SER A 266 -19.50 -6.09 9.69
CA SER A 266 -20.84 -5.82 9.20
C SER A 266 -21.46 -7.09 8.61
N GLN A 267 -22.79 -7.20 8.73
CA GLN A 267 -23.61 -8.23 8.10
C GLN A 267 -24.57 -7.64 7.06
N THR A 268 -24.50 -6.33 6.84
CA THR A 268 -25.43 -5.59 5.99
C THR A 268 -24.77 -5.29 4.65
N GLU A 269 -25.29 -5.90 3.60
CA GLU A 269 -24.90 -5.60 2.23
C GLU A 269 -25.73 -4.47 1.64
N ALA A 270 -25.11 -3.72 0.72
CA ALA A 270 -25.77 -2.72 -0.09
C ALA A 270 -25.13 -2.64 -1.47
N GLU A 271 -25.84 -2.04 -2.42
CA GLU A 271 -25.28 -1.67 -3.71
C GLU A 271 -24.68 -0.26 -3.65
N PHE A 272 -23.51 -0.08 -4.24
CA PHE A 272 -22.86 1.21 -4.39
C PHE A 272 -22.03 1.23 -5.67
N ASN A 273 -22.21 2.25 -6.51
CA ASN A 273 -21.52 2.41 -7.81
C ASN A 273 -21.57 1.15 -8.70
N GLY A 274 -22.68 0.40 -8.68
CA GLY A 274 -22.84 -0.82 -9.47
C GLY A 274 -22.09 -2.06 -8.93
N GLY A 275 -21.51 -1.97 -7.73
CA GLY A 275 -20.91 -3.10 -7.01
C GLY A 275 -21.57 -3.35 -5.66
N ILE A 276 -21.22 -4.48 -5.03
CA ILE A 276 -21.66 -4.82 -3.67
C ILE A 276 -20.66 -4.24 -2.67
N VAL A 277 -21.18 -3.67 -1.59
CA VAL A 277 -20.40 -3.19 -0.43
C VAL A 277 -21.02 -3.72 0.86
N LEU A 278 -20.23 -3.80 1.92
CA LEU A 278 -20.78 -3.93 3.29
C LEU A 278 -20.95 -2.55 3.93
N LYS A 279 -21.95 -2.42 4.80
CA LYS A 279 -22.25 -1.19 5.55
C LYS A 279 -21.66 -1.28 6.95
N GLY A 280 -20.50 -0.67 7.15
CA GLY A 280 -19.91 -0.50 8.47
C GLY A 280 -20.59 0.63 9.23
N ASN A 281 -20.42 0.65 10.55
CA ASN A 281 -20.91 1.73 11.41
C ASN A 281 -19.79 2.21 12.34
N ARG A 282 -19.56 3.52 12.36
CA ARG A 282 -18.64 4.19 13.28
C ARG A 282 -19.43 5.22 14.07
N ASN A 283 -19.74 4.93 15.33
CA ASN A 283 -20.44 5.84 16.25
C ASN A 283 -21.77 6.38 15.69
N GLY A 284 -22.54 5.55 14.97
CA GLY A 284 -23.80 5.95 14.33
C GLY A 284 -23.65 6.45 12.89
N GLU A 285 -22.43 6.70 12.41
CA GLU A 285 -22.17 7.06 11.01
C GLU A 285 -21.91 5.80 10.18
N GLU A 286 -22.71 5.60 9.13
CA GLU A 286 -22.49 4.50 8.20
C GLU A 286 -21.38 4.81 7.20
N TYR A 287 -20.59 3.79 6.85
CA TYR A 287 -19.59 3.88 5.79
C TYR A 287 -19.61 2.62 4.91
N ASN A 288 -19.10 2.76 3.68
CA ASN A 288 -18.99 1.64 2.75
C ASN A 288 -17.65 0.92 2.94
N ILE A 289 -17.72 -0.40 3.07
CA ILE A 289 -16.57 -1.30 3.03
C ILE A 289 -16.54 -1.90 1.63
N THR A 290 -15.43 -1.67 0.92
CA THR A 290 -15.26 -2.12 -0.48
C THR A 290 -14.02 -3.01 -0.59
N ASP A 291 -14.26 -4.23 -1.07
CA ASP A 291 -13.25 -5.25 -1.31
C ASP A 291 -13.80 -6.26 -2.33
N ASP A 292 -13.02 -7.27 -2.69
CA ASP A 292 -13.46 -8.36 -3.54
C ASP A 292 -14.65 -9.11 -2.91
N LYS A 293 -15.59 -9.57 -3.75
CA LYS A 293 -16.82 -10.23 -3.28
C LYS A 293 -16.56 -11.37 -2.29
N ALA A 294 -15.54 -12.19 -2.55
CA ALA A 294 -15.20 -13.31 -1.66
C ALA A 294 -14.74 -12.85 -0.27
N VAL A 295 -14.09 -11.68 -0.18
CA VAL A 295 -13.70 -11.05 1.09
C VAL A 295 -14.94 -10.52 1.80
N LEU A 296 -15.82 -9.81 1.09
CA LEU A 296 -17.07 -9.29 1.65
C LEU A 296 -17.99 -10.42 2.16
N ASP A 297 -18.16 -11.49 1.38
CA ASP A 297 -18.94 -12.67 1.77
C ASP A 297 -18.36 -13.29 3.07
N PHE A 298 -17.03 -13.42 3.17
CA PHE A 298 -16.38 -13.92 4.37
C PHE A 298 -16.72 -13.06 5.59
N PHE A 299 -16.59 -11.74 5.51
CA PHE A 299 -16.85 -10.87 6.64
C PHE A 299 -18.33 -10.80 7.01
N ARG A 300 -19.24 -10.79 6.03
CA ARG A 300 -20.69 -10.90 6.28
C ARG A 300 -21.02 -12.14 7.10
N ASP A 301 -20.43 -13.29 6.74
CA ASP A 301 -20.78 -14.58 7.32
C ASP A 301 -20.08 -14.85 8.68
N ASN A 302 -19.00 -14.12 8.99
CA ASN A 302 -18.17 -14.39 10.17
C ASN A 302 -18.10 -13.26 11.20
N SER A 303 -18.28 -12.01 10.79
CA SER A 303 -18.01 -10.85 11.68
C SER A 303 -18.96 -10.73 12.86
N GLY A 304 -20.15 -11.33 12.82
CA GLY A 304 -21.09 -11.38 13.95
C GLY A 304 -20.88 -12.56 14.90
N LYS A 305 -19.92 -13.46 14.64
CA LYS A 305 -19.60 -14.58 15.55
C LYS A 305 -18.92 -14.08 16.83
N SER A 306 -18.75 -14.96 17.82
CA SER A 306 -17.96 -14.64 19.01
C SER A 306 -16.53 -14.20 18.61
N PRO A 307 -15.85 -13.34 19.41
CA PRO A 307 -14.50 -12.88 19.09
C PRO A 307 -13.53 -14.02 18.75
N LYS A 308 -13.61 -15.12 19.51
CA LYS A 308 -12.77 -16.31 19.30
C LYS A 308 -13.06 -17.01 17.97
N GLU A 309 -14.34 -17.27 17.66
CA GLU A 309 -14.72 -17.94 16.41
C GLU A 309 -14.40 -17.08 15.19
N PHE A 310 -14.62 -15.76 15.28
CA PHE A 310 -14.30 -14.83 14.20
C PHE A 310 -12.79 -14.76 13.96
N THR A 311 -12.00 -14.67 15.04
CA THR A 311 -10.53 -14.66 14.98
C THR A 311 -10.00 -15.93 14.35
N HIS A 312 -10.42 -17.11 14.83
CA HIS A 312 -9.99 -18.38 14.26
C HIS A 312 -10.34 -18.49 12.77
N ALA A 313 -11.57 -18.12 12.38
CA ALA A 313 -12.01 -18.16 10.99
C ALA A 313 -11.18 -17.23 10.08
N TYR A 314 -10.77 -16.06 10.58
CA TYR A 314 -9.96 -15.13 9.81
C TYR A 314 -8.51 -15.61 9.70
N LEU A 315 -7.86 -15.92 10.81
CA LEU A 315 -6.44 -16.29 10.86
C LEU A 315 -6.14 -17.64 10.17
N SER A 316 -7.11 -18.57 10.15
CA SER A 316 -6.95 -19.86 9.44
C SER A 316 -7.25 -19.78 7.93
N ASN A 317 -7.71 -18.63 7.42
CA ASN A 317 -8.01 -18.46 6.00
C ASN A 317 -6.74 -18.17 5.19
N THR A 318 -6.10 -19.24 4.72
CA THR A 318 -4.84 -19.15 3.97
C THR A 318 -4.89 -18.31 2.70
N LYS A 319 -6.08 -18.11 2.11
CA LYS A 319 -6.23 -17.27 0.91
C LYS A 319 -6.02 -15.79 1.18
N PHE A 320 -6.12 -15.35 2.43
CA PHE A 320 -5.91 -13.94 2.81
C PHE A 320 -4.43 -13.64 3.11
N PHE A 321 -3.57 -14.66 3.19
CA PHE A 321 -2.20 -14.53 3.68
C PHE A 321 -1.18 -15.26 2.80
N GLY A 322 -1.36 -15.25 1.47
CA GLY A 322 -0.38 -15.84 0.56
C GLY A 322 -0.18 -17.35 0.72
N GLY A 323 -1.15 -18.06 1.30
CA GLY A 323 -1.06 -19.48 1.65
C GLY A 323 -0.69 -19.79 3.09
N GLU A 324 -0.32 -18.77 3.89
CA GLU A 324 0.04 -18.94 5.30
C GLU A 324 -1.20 -19.09 6.19
N ASP A 325 -1.07 -19.93 7.22
CA ASP A 325 -2.09 -20.14 8.24
C ASP A 325 -1.66 -19.43 9.53
N LEU A 326 -2.16 -18.22 9.74
CA LEU A 326 -1.76 -17.38 10.87
C LEU A 326 -2.28 -17.90 12.21
N SER A 327 -3.28 -18.79 12.23
CA SER A 327 -3.76 -19.41 13.48
C SER A 327 -2.68 -20.28 14.15
N LYS A 328 -1.63 -20.64 13.41
CA LYS A 328 -0.47 -21.38 13.91
C LYS A 328 0.63 -20.51 14.49
N VAL A 329 0.53 -19.18 14.39
CA VAL A 329 1.49 -18.26 15.01
C VAL A 329 1.21 -18.24 16.51
N LEU A 330 2.23 -18.55 17.31
CA LEU A 330 2.12 -18.63 18.77
C LEU A 330 1.50 -17.35 19.36
N ASP A 331 0.54 -17.53 20.25
CA ASP A 331 -0.22 -16.51 20.99
C ASP A 331 -1.05 -15.53 20.14
N LEU A 332 -0.96 -15.56 18.81
CA LEU A 332 -1.64 -14.60 17.94
C LEU A 332 -3.17 -14.67 18.05
N GLU A 333 -3.74 -15.87 18.03
CA GLU A 333 -5.19 -16.05 18.09
C GLU A 333 -5.77 -15.54 19.42
N GLU A 334 -5.05 -15.72 20.53
CA GLU A 334 -5.45 -15.23 21.85
C GLU A 334 -5.42 -13.70 21.89
N VAL A 335 -4.31 -13.08 21.49
CA VAL A 335 -4.14 -11.62 21.49
C VAL A 335 -5.14 -10.93 20.57
N ILE A 336 -5.40 -11.46 19.36
CA ILE A 336 -6.41 -10.88 18.47
C ILE A 336 -7.81 -11.07 19.05
N THR A 337 -8.12 -12.21 19.68
CA THR A 337 -9.41 -12.44 20.33
C THR A 337 -9.66 -11.39 21.43
N GLU A 338 -8.64 -11.08 22.23
CA GLU A 338 -8.72 -10.02 23.25
C GLU A 338 -8.96 -8.65 22.63
N TYR A 339 -8.19 -8.25 21.61
CA TYR A 339 -8.42 -6.97 20.92
C TYR A 339 -9.82 -6.87 20.31
N ILE A 340 -10.32 -7.91 19.64
CA ILE A 340 -11.67 -7.90 19.07
C ILE A 340 -12.73 -7.81 20.16
N THR A 341 -12.53 -8.44 21.31
CA THR A 341 -13.42 -8.32 22.47
C THR A 341 -13.46 -6.89 22.96
N ASP A 342 -12.29 -6.30 23.23
CA ASP A 342 -12.15 -4.94 23.74
C ASP A 342 -12.71 -3.88 22.77
N ILE A 343 -12.45 -4.02 21.47
CA ILE A 343 -12.93 -3.08 20.45
C ILE A 343 -14.47 -3.13 20.38
N ARG A 344 -15.08 -4.31 20.52
CA ARG A 344 -16.55 -4.45 20.53
C ARG A 344 -17.18 -3.86 21.79
N GLU A 345 -16.53 -4.00 22.94
CA GLU A 345 -17.06 -3.53 24.22
C GLU A 345 -16.86 -2.02 24.44
N ARG A 346 -15.69 -1.50 24.06
CA ARG A 346 -15.26 -0.13 24.42
C ARG A 346 -15.01 0.78 23.21
N GLY A 347 -15.00 0.22 22.01
CA GLY A 347 -14.73 0.95 20.77
C GLY A 347 -13.24 1.13 20.47
N MET A 348 -12.91 1.27 19.19
CA MET A 348 -11.53 1.38 18.70
C MET A 348 -10.71 2.46 19.41
N ARG A 349 -11.32 3.64 19.65
CA ARG A 349 -10.63 4.77 20.29
C ARG A 349 -10.11 4.42 21.68
N ALA A 350 -10.88 3.68 22.48
CA ALA A 350 -10.45 3.30 23.83
C ALA A 350 -9.25 2.34 23.75
N VAL A 351 -9.32 1.34 22.87
CA VAL A 351 -8.28 0.30 22.76
C VAL A 351 -6.97 0.84 22.19
N VAL A 352 -7.03 1.71 21.17
CA VAL A 352 -5.81 2.31 20.61
C VAL A 352 -5.14 3.29 21.59
N ASN A 353 -5.90 3.91 22.50
CA ASN A 353 -5.32 4.71 23.58
C ASN A 353 -4.53 3.84 24.56
N ASP A 354 -5.08 2.69 24.97
CA ASP A 354 -4.40 1.74 25.86
C ASP A 354 -3.09 1.23 25.22
N LEU A 355 -3.15 0.91 23.92
CA LEU A 355 -1.99 0.48 23.14
C LEU A 355 -0.82 1.47 23.23
N ALA A 356 -1.12 2.78 23.26
CA ALA A 356 -0.12 3.85 23.33
C ALA A 356 0.38 4.14 24.76
N LEU A 357 -0.30 3.65 25.80
CA LEU A 357 0.09 3.82 27.22
C LEU A 357 1.00 2.69 27.72
N ASP A 358 0.96 1.52 27.09
CA ASP A 358 1.73 0.33 27.48
C ASP A 358 3.23 0.36 27.08
N ASP A 359 3.87 1.54 27.04
CA ASP A 359 5.32 1.69 26.75
C ASP A 359 6.11 2.28 27.92
#